data_AF-A0A6I9MVB7-F1
#
_entry.id   AF-A0A6I9MVB7-F1
#
_cell.length_a   1.000
_cell.length_b   1.000
_cell.length_c   1.000
_cell.angle_alpha   90.00
_cell.angle_beta   90.00
_cell.angle_gamma   90.00
#
_symmetry.space_group_name_H-M   'P 1'
#
loop_
_entity.id
_entity.type
_entity.pdbx_description
1 polymer ?
#
loop_
_entity_poly.entity_id
_entity_poly.type
_entity_poly.pdbx_seq_one_letter_code
_entity_poly.pdbx_strand_id
1 'polypeptide(L)'
;MKAGSCPQFESPEPLLIPVGFPIPISFQGRNLDIYQKDDQKFSIGTNLMKDTELTVIQEQGSKFKFNGYEFSYDKQQEVNVSFHIIDRGTERMVDSTLTVSLYNCSVSREDCSLCKNAASQYECVWCSSSRSCVYRELCPSHQPAQCPPPEITD
;
A
#
# COMPACT_ATOMS: atom_id res chain seq x y z
N MET A 1 12.93 -6.86 -32.57
CA MET A 1 12.38 -7.13 -31.23
C MET A 1 11.01 -6.48 -31.15
N LYS A 2 9.93 -7.23 -30.88
CA LYS A 2 8.57 -6.69 -30.81
C LYS A 2 8.37 -5.98 -29.47
N ALA A 3 7.81 -4.77 -29.48
CA ALA A 3 7.61 -3.89 -28.33
C ALA A 3 6.53 -4.39 -27.31
N GLY A 4 6.18 -5.68 -27.33
CA GLY A 4 5.22 -6.29 -26.41
C GLY A 4 5.71 -7.61 -25.80
N SER A 5 7.01 -7.89 -25.89
CA SER A 5 7.63 -9.13 -25.42
C SER A 5 8.56 -8.93 -24.21
N CYS A 6 8.63 -7.71 -23.64
CA CYS A 6 9.45 -7.46 -22.46
C CYS A 6 8.77 -8.05 -21.22
N PRO A 7 9.53 -8.71 -20.33
CA PRO A 7 9.04 -9.11 -19.03
C PRO A 7 8.65 -7.89 -18.20
N GLN A 8 7.43 -7.91 -17.65
CA GLN A 8 6.89 -6.76 -16.92
C GLN A 8 5.92 -7.19 -15.82
N PHE A 9 5.91 -6.45 -14.70
CA PHE A 9 4.87 -6.54 -13.68
C PHE A 9 3.95 -5.32 -13.68
N GLU A 10 2.64 -5.52 -13.60
CA GLU A 10 1.64 -4.47 -13.76
C GLU A 10 0.34 -4.75 -12.99
N SER A 11 -0.61 -3.82 -13.07
CA SER A 11 -1.97 -3.95 -12.51
C SER A 11 -1.98 -4.28 -11.00
N PRO A 12 -1.39 -3.41 -10.15
CA PRO A 12 -1.43 -3.62 -8.71
C PRO A 12 -2.86 -3.51 -8.17
N GLU A 13 -3.20 -4.39 -7.24
CA GLU A 13 -4.48 -4.41 -6.55
C GLU A 13 -4.28 -4.79 -5.07
N PRO A 14 -4.79 -3.99 -4.11
CA PRO A 14 -5.53 -2.74 -4.30
C PRO A 14 -4.64 -1.54 -4.66
N LEU A 15 -5.24 -0.48 -5.20
CA LEU A 15 -4.54 0.78 -5.55
C LEU A 15 -4.43 1.77 -4.40
N LEU A 16 -5.16 1.56 -3.30
CA LEU A 16 -5.23 2.47 -2.17
C LEU A 16 -4.74 1.74 -0.91
N ILE A 17 -3.66 2.22 -0.28
CA ILE A 17 -2.99 1.56 0.84
C ILE A 17 -2.94 2.50 2.04
N PRO A 18 -3.43 2.11 3.23
CA PRO A 18 -3.33 2.93 4.43
C PRO A 18 -1.91 2.89 5.02
N VAL A 19 -1.48 4.01 5.57
CA VAL A 19 -0.30 4.09 6.45
C VAL A 19 -0.58 3.34 7.76
N GLY A 20 0.43 2.64 8.26
CA GLY A 20 0.39 1.93 9.55
C GLY A 20 -0.30 0.56 9.54
N PHE A 21 -0.89 0.12 8.40
CA PHE A 21 -1.50 -1.21 8.32
C PHE A 21 -1.02 -1.96 7.05
N PRO A 22 -0.42 -3.16 7.19
CA PRO A 22 0.09 -3.90 6.05
C PRO A 22 -1.05 -4.55 5.24
N ILE A 23 -1.33 -4.01 4.06
CA ILE A 23 -2.28 -4.60 3.09
C ILE A 23 -1.51 -5.43 2.04
N PRO A 24 -1.87 -6.71 1.82
CA PRO A 24 -1.32 -7.49 0.72
C PRO A 24 -1.65 -6.87 -0.63
N ILE A 25 -0.64 -6.73 -1.50
CA ILE A 25 -0.82 -6.21 -2.86
C ILE A 25 -0.52 -7.33 -3.84
N SER A 26 -1.49 -7.61 -4.71
CA SER A 26 -1.37 -8.54 -5.82
C SER A 26 -1.13 -7.79 -7.13
N PHE A 27 -0.51 -8.44 -8.10
CA PHE A 27 -0.23 -7.86 -9.41
C PHE A 27 -0.01 -8.96 -10.46
N GLN A 28 0.02 -8.58 -11.73
CA GLN A 28 0.16 -9.48 -12.86
C GLN A 28 1.56 -9.44 -13.45
N GLY A 29 2.11 -10.61 -13.76
CA GLY A 29 3.36 -10.78 -14.50
C GLY A 29 3.12 -11.13 -15.97
N ARG A 30 3.75 -10.41 -16.89
CA ARG A 30 3.66 -10.66 -18.34
C ARG A 30 5.03 -11.01 -18.91
N ASN A 31 5.07 -11.93 -19.88
CA ASN A 31 6.28 -12.39 -20.57
C ASN A 31 7.42 -12.82 -19.63
N LEU A 32 7.08 -13.51 -18.54
CA LEU A 32 8.06 -13.98 -17.55
C LEU A 32 8.69 -15.34 -17.91
N ASP A 33 8.47 -15.85 -19.13
CA ASP A 33 8.93 -17.19 -19.55
C ASP A 33 10.46 -17.35 -19.47
N ILE A 34 11.19 -16.23 -19.58
CA ILE A 34 12.65 -16.23 -19.42
C ILE A 34 13.09 -16.54 -17.99
N TYR A 35 12.24 -16.29 -16.99
CA TYR A 35 12.50 -16.52 -15.57
C TYR A 35 11.95 -17.86 -15.06
N GLN A 36 11.07 -18.52 -15.81
CA GLN A 36 10.45 -19.80 -15.40
C GLN A 36 11.44 -20.97 -15.37
N LYS A 37 12.63 -20.83 -15.98
CA LYS A 37 13.60 -21.92 -16.13
C LYS A 37 14.47 -22.13 -14.88
N ASP A 38 14.56 -21.15 -13.99
CA ASP A 38 15.62 -21.08 -12.96
C ASP A 38 15.11 -21.03 -11.50
N ASP A 39 13.88 -21.51 -11.22
CA ASP A 39 13.25 -21.43 -9.87
C ASP A 39 13.34 -20.00 -9.29
N GLN A 40 13.19 -19.00 -10.17
CA GLN A 40 13.55 -17.62 -9.94
C GLN A 40 12.70 -17.00 -8.83
N LYS A 41 13.35 -16.40 -7.84
CA LYS A 41 12.69 -15.68 -6.75
C LYS A 41 12.79 -14.18 -6.99
N PHE A 42 11.65 -13.51 -6.91
CA PHE A 42 11.59 -12.05 -7.02
C PHE A 42 11.51 -11.40 -5.64
N SER A 43 12.13 -10.24 -5.47
CA SER A 43 11.83 -9.29 -4.40
C SER A 43 11.10 -8.06 -4.92
N ILE A 44 10.39 -7.38 -4.01
CA ILE A 44 9.73 -6.11 -4.25
C ILE A 44 10.23 -5.08 -3.24
N GLY A 45 10.46 -3.86 -3.72
CA GLY A 45 10.92 -2.75 -2.91
C GLY A 45 10.35 -1.42 -3.38
N THR A 46 10.50 -0.39 -2.55
CA THR A 46 10.21 1.01 -2.90
C THR A 46 11.03 1.94 -2.00
N ASN A 47 11.12 3.22 -2.37
CA ASN A 47 11.87 4.23 -1.61
C ASN A 47 11.33 4.45 -0.19
N LEU A 48 10.07 4.10 0.08
CA LEU A 48 9.46 4.22 1.41
C LEU A 48 9.66 2.97 2.31
N MET A 49 10.30 1.91 1.81
CA MET A 49 10.56 0.68 2.57
C MET A 49 11.90 0.68 3.33
N LYS A 50 12.58 1.83 3.46
CA LYS A 50 13.85 1.95 4.24
C LYS A 50 14.88 0.85 3.88
N ASP A 51 15.12 0.66 2.58
CA ASP A 51 16.03 -0.36 2.05
C ASP A 51 15.63 -1.82 2.35
N THR A 52 14.38 -2.05 2.78
CA THR A 52 13.82 -3.39 2.95
C THR A 52 13.22 -3.88 1.63
N GLU A 53 13.61 -5.08 1.24
CA GLU A 53 13.01 -5.82 0.14
C GLU A 53 12.22 -7.02 0.64
N LEU A 54 10.98 -7.16 0.19
CA LEU A 54 10.12 -8.28 0.56
C LEU A 54 10.10 -9.33 -0.53
N THR A 55 9.90 -10.59 -0.15
CA THR A 55 9.79 -11.68 -1.11
C THR A 55 8.44 -11.62 -1.82
N VAL A 56 8.45 -11.75 -3.14
CA VAL A 56 7.25 -11.89 -3.96
C VAL A 56 6.86 -13.35 -4.02
N ILE A 57 5.57 -13.61 -3.86
CA ILE A 57 4.97 -14.95 -3.88
C ILE A 57 4.17 -15.07 -5.18
N GLN A 58 4.48 -16.10 -5.98
CA GLN A 58 3.62 -16.46 -7.11
C GLN A 58 2.38 -17.20 -6.58
N GLU A 59 1.19 -16.76 -6.98
CA GLU A 59 -0.07 -17.40 -6.63
C GLU A 59 -0.45 -18.45 -7.68
N GLN A 60 -1.38 -18.12 -8.57
CA GLN A 60 -1.83 -18.99 -9.65
C GLN A 60 -1.54 -18.34 -11.00
N GLY A 61 -0.96 -19.12 -11.92
CA GLY A 61 -0.61 -18.65 -13.25
C GLY A 61 0.35 -17.45 -13.19
N SER A 62 -0.07 -16.35 -13.82
CA SER A 62 0.69 -15.10 -13.91
C SER A 62 0.44 -14.12 -12.76
N LYS A 63 -0.28 -14.52 -11.71
CA LYS A 63 -0.59 -13.64 -10.58
C LYS A 63 0.47 -13.77 -9.49
N PHE A 64 0.94 -12.64 -8.99
CA PHE A 64 1.95 -12.53 -7.93
C PHE A 64 1.43 -11.62 -6.82
N LYS A 65 2.03 -11.73 -5.63
CA LYS A 65 1.73 -10.83 -4.50
C LYS A 65 2.91 -10.64 -3.56
N PHE A 66 2.82 -9.63 -2.72
CA PHE A 66 3.56 -9.58 -1.46
C PHE A 66 2.59 -9.29 -0.31
N ASN A 67 2.98 -9.64 0.93
CA ASN A 67 2.09 -9.62 2.10
C ASN A 67 1.81 -8.21 2.67
N GLY A 68 2.20 -7.15 1.96
CA GLY A 68 2.11 -5.78 2.44
C GLY A 68 3.33 -5.36 3.26
N TYR A 69 3.37 -4.07 3.58
CA TYR A 69 4.40 -3.45 4.41
C TYR A 69 3.76 -2.33 5.24
N GLU A 70 4.20 -2.20 6.49
CA GLU A 70 3.73 -1.15 7.38
C GLU A 70 4.45 0.17 7.03
N PHE A 71 3.87 0.93 6.10
CA PHE A 71 4.41 2.23 5.71
C PHE A 71 4.25 3.25 6.84
N SER A 72 5.24 4.16 6.93
CA SER A 72 5.20 5.35 7.77
C SER A 72 5.40 6.57 6.89
N TYR A 73 4.34 7.37 6.70
CA TYR A 73 4.37 8.58 5.89
C TYR A 73 3.34 9.59 6.41
N ASP A 74 3.77 10.80 6.75
CA ASP A 74 2.97 11.82 7.45
C ASP A 74 3.02 13.21 6.79
N LYS A 75 3.73 13.36 5.66
CA LYS A 75 3.94 14.66 5.01
C LYS A 75 2.70 15.16 4.25
N GLN A 76 1.91 14.25 3.70
CA GLN A 76 0.73 14.55 2.89
C GLN A 76 -0.35 13.49 3.14
N GLN A 77 -1.61 13.85 2.89
CA GLN A 77 -2.73 12.92 3.05
C GLN A 77 -2.64 11.73 2.09
N GLU A 78 -2.17 11.94 0.86
CA GLU A 78 -2.01 10.91 -0.16
C GLU A 78 -0.74 11.15 -0.98
N VAL A 79 -0.03 10.07 -1.33
CA VAL A 79 1.17 10.12 -2.18
C VAL A 79 1.23 8.87 -3.06
N ASN A 80 1.66 9.04 -4.31
CA ASN A 80 1.92 7.91 -5.21
C ASN A 80 3.24 7.23 -4.87
N VAL A 81 3.22 5.91 -4.79
CA VAL A 81 4.37 5.07 -4.48
C VAL A 81 4.52 4.05 -5.60
N SER A 82 5.67 4.09 -6.27
CA SER A 82 6.02 3.09 -7.29
C SER A 82 6.90 2.01 -6.68
N PHE A 83 6.54 0.76 -6.93
CA PHE A 83 7.33 -0.41 -6.55
C PHE A 83 8.23 -0.85 -7.70
N HIS A 84 9.41 -1.34 -7.35
CA HIS A 84 10.29 -2.03 -8.27
C HIS A 84 10.38 -3.51 -7.90
N ILE A 85 10.55 -4.35 -8.93
CA ILE A 85 10.77 -5.78 -8.77
C ILE A 85 12.23 -6.11 -9.09
N ILE A 86 12.85 -6.90 -8.23
CA ILE A 86 14.24 -7.35 -8.38
C ILE A 86 14.23 -8.85 -8.56
N ASP A 87 14.95 -9.32 -9.57
CA ASP A 87 15.28 -10.72 -9.72
C ASP A 87 16.45 -11.07 -8.78
N ARG A 88 16.23 -11.94 -7.79
CA ARG A 88 17.25 -12.32 -6.80
C ARG A 88 18.38 -13.19 -7.35
N GLY A 89 18.20 -13.82 -8.51
CA GLY A 89 19.28 -14.62 -9.11
C GLY A 89 20.25 -13.79 -9.94
N THR A 90 19.79 -12.66 -10.50
CA THR A 90 20.62 -11.77 -11.33
C THR A 90 20.90 -10.41 -10.71
N GLU A 91 20.22 -10.08 -9.60
CA GLU A 91 20.22 -8.76 -8.94
C GLU A 91 19.83 -7.61 -9.89
N ARG A 92 19.02 -7.92 -10.91
CA ARG A 92 18.55 -6.94 -11.89
C ARG A 92 17.10 -6.57 -11.64
N MET A 93 16.80 -5.30 -11.90
CA MET A 93 15.42 -4.79 -11.87
C MET A 93 14.65 -5.32 -13.08
N VAL A 94 13.43 -5.78 -12.85
CA VAL A 94 12.45 -6.13 -13.87
C VAL A 94 11.52 -4.94 -14.08
N ASP A 95 11.10 -4.70 -15.32
CA ASP A 95 10.20 -3.60 -15.64
C ASP A 95 8.89 -3.71 -14.83
N SER A 96 8.44 -2.60 -14.27
CA SER A 96 7.27 -2.59 -13.40
C SER A 96 6.52 -1.26 -13.48
N THR A 97 5.19 -1.36 -13.60
CA THR A 97 4.25 -0.24 -13.57
C THR A 97 3.36 -0.34 -12.33
N LEU A 98 3.96 -0.80 -11.23
CA LEU A 98 3.29 -1.04 -9.96
C LEU A 98 3.26 0.26 -9.14
N THR A 99 2.31 1.15 -9.45
CA THR A 99 2.09 2.37 -8.67
C THR A 99 0.78 2.27 -7.88
N VAL A 100 0.85 2.60 -6.59
CA VAL A 100 -0.33 2.70 -5.71
C VAL A 100 -0.35 4.06 -5.00
N SER A 101 -1.52 4.45 -4.52
CA SER A 101 -1.71 5.60 -3.64
C SER A 101 -1.61 5.16 -2.18
N LEU A 102 -0.58 5.64 -1.49
CA LEU A 102 -0.47 5.53 -0.04
C LEU A 102 -1.22 6.70 0.61
N TYR A 103 -2.09 6.44 1.59
CA TYR A 103 -2.83 7.49 2.28
C TYR A 103 -2.71 7.42 3.80
N ASN A 104 -2.76 8.58 4.45
CA ASN A 104 -2.72 8.71 5.90
C ASN A 104 -4.02 9.38 6.40
N CYS A 105 -4.78 8.65 7.23
CA CYS A 105 -6.02 9.15 7.82
C CYS A 105 -5.78 10.33 8.78
N SER A 106 -4.64 10.39 9.46
CA SER A 106 -4.34 11.40 10.49
C SER A 106 -4.00 12.77 9.90
N VAL A 107 -3.50 12.82 8.67
CA VAL A 107 -3.06 14.07 8.05
C VAL A 107 -4.28 14.91 7.67
N SER A 108 -4.29 16.16 8.13
CA SER A 108 -5.38 17.13 7.91
C SER A 108 -6.73 16.72 8.52
N ARG A 109 -6.75 15.84 9.54
CA ARG A 109 -7.96 15.37 10.23
C ARG A 109 -7.75 15.30 11.75
N GLU A 110 -7.52 16.46 12.32
CA GLU A 110 -7.12 16.60 13.73
C GLU A 110 -8.28 16.42 14.72
N ASP A 111 -9.53 16.59 14.26
CA ASP A 111 -10.73 16.42 15.08
C ASP A 111 -11.69 15.35 14.54
N CYS A 112 -12.61 14.91 15.40
CA CYS A 112 -13.58 13.87 15.07
C CYS A 112 -14.48 14.25 13.89
N SER A 113 -14.90 15.50 13.78
CA SER A 113 -15.76 15.99 12.70
C SER A 113 -15.06 15.90 11.33
N LEU A 114 -13.81 16.35 11.24
CA LEU A 114 -12.98 16.25 10.05
C LEU A 114 -12.73 14.79 9.69
N CYS A 115 -12.51 13.94 10.70
CA CYS A 115 -12.34 12.51 10.50
C CYS A 115 -13.60 11.84 9.93
N LYS A 116 -14.77 12.13 10.48
CA LYS A 116 -16.05 11.59 10.02
C LYS A 116 -16.44 12.08 8.62
N ASN A 117 -15.92 13.22 8.19
CA ASN A 117 -16.09 13.73 6.84
C ASN A 117 -15.12 13.13 5.80
N ALA A 118 -14.22 12.22 6.23
CA ALA A 118 -13.35 11.51 5.30
C ALA A 118 -14.18 10.72 4.27
N ALA A 119 -13.71 10.70 3.02
CA ALA A 119 -14.33 9.88 1.99
C ALA A 119 -14.33 8.41 2.41
N SER A 120 -15.46 7.73 2.21
CA SER A 120 -15.68 6.35 2.69
C SER A 120 -14.66 5.34 2.14
N GLN A 121 -14.10 5.60 0.96
CA GLN A 121 -13.05 4.76 0.33
C GLN A 121 -11.78 4.63 1.18
N TYR A 122 -11.48 5.61 2.04
CA TYR A 122 -10.32 5.57 2.92
C TYR A 122 -10.57 4.76 4.20
N GLU A 123 -11.85 4.47 4.49
CA GLU A 123 -12.28 3.76 5.70
C GLU A 123 -11.66 4.33 7.00
N CYS A 124 -11.44 5.65 7.03
CA CYS A 124 -10.91 6.33 8.20
C CYS A 124 -11.97 6.40 9.30
N VAL A 125 -11.57 6.19 10.55
CA VAL A 125 -12.41 6.28 11.73
C VAL A 125 -11.72 7.11 12.81
N TRP A 126 -12.50 7.85 13.58
CA TRP A 126 -11.98 8.53 14.76
C TRP A 126 -11.79 7.50 15.87
N CYS A 127 -10.55 7.33 16.32
CA CYS A 127 -10.19 6.48 17.43
C CYS A 127 -9.98 7.32 18.69
N SER A 128 -10.89 7.16 19.65
CA SER A 128 -11.02 7.97 20.85
C SER A 128 -10.04 7.56 21.94
N SER A 129 -9.48 6.34 21.87
CA SER A 129 -8.37 5.91 22.73
C SER A 129 -7.09 6.70 22.41
N SER A 130 -6.80 6.93 21.14
CA SER A 130 -5.66 7.73 20.66
C SER A 130 -6.02 9.19 20.37
N ARG A 131 -7.31 9.56 20.41
CA ARG A 131 -7.85 10.86 19.99
C ARG A 131 -7.33 11.27 18.61
N SER A 132 -7.38 10.34 17.65
CA SER A 132 -6.85 10.56 16.31
C SER A 132 -7.68 9.88 15.23
N CYS A 133 -7.58 10.36 13.98
CA CYS A 133 -8.21 9.74 12.83
C CYS A 133 -7.30 8.66 12.23
N VAL A 134 -7.70 7.40 12.26
CA VAL A 134 -6.87 6.26 11.81
C VAL A 134 -7.64 5.37 10.84
N TYR A 135 -6.92 4.50 10.11
CA TYR A 135 -7.56 3.44 9.34
C TYR A 135 -8.34 2.50 10.25
N ARG A 136 -9.53 2.03 9.85
CA ARG A 136 -10.44 1.28 10.72
C ARG A 136 -9.80 0.12 11.48
N GLU A 137 -8.92 -0.64 10.84
CA GLU A 137 -8.28 -1.84 11.42
C GLU A 137 -7.24 -1.47 12.49
N LEU A 138 -6.80 -0.21 12.54
CA LEU A 138 -5.89 0.30 13.57
C LEU A 138 -6.61 0.77 14.83
N CYS A 139 -7.95 0.79 14.83
CA CYS A 139 -8.72 1.16 16.01
C CYS A 139 -9.36 -0.08 16.66
N PRO A 140 -8.91 -0.52 17.85
CA PRO A 140 -9.39 -1.75 18.51
C PRO A 140 -10.88 -1.75 18.89
N SER A 141 -11.48 -0.56 19.01
CA SER A 141 -12.88 -0.40 19.39
C SER A 141 -13.57 0.54 18.41
N HIS A 142 -14.57 0.05 17.68
CA HIS A 142 -15.42 0.91 16.86
C HIS A 142 -16.11 1.95 17.76
N GLN A 143 -15.78 3.21 17.53
CA GLN A 143 -16.25 4.34 18.31
C GLN A 143 -17.76 4.59 18.10
N PRO A 144 -18.45 5.25 19.07
CA PRO A 144 -19.82 5.70 18.91
C PRO A 144 -20.06 6.47 17.60
N ALA A 145 -21.30 6.39 17.11
CA ALA A 145 -21.71 7.04 15.87
C ALA A 145 -21.51 8.57 15.89
N GLN A 146 -21.53 9.18 17.08
CA GLN A 146 -21.50 10.63 17.28
C GLN A 146 -20.17 11.11 17.86
N CYS A 147 -19.67 12.22 17.32
CA CYS A 147 -18.52 12.94 17.87
C CYS A 147 -18.90 13.66 19.17
N PRO A 148 -17.93 13.86 20.08
CA PRO A 148 -18.17 14.72 21.24
C PRO A 148 -18.57 16.14 20.79
N PRO A 149 -19.35 16.87 21.60
CA PRO A 149 -19.66 18.27 21.32
C PRO A 149 -18.37 19.08 21.11
N PRO A 150 -18.36 20.05 20.19
CA PRO A 150 -17.20 20.91 19.98
C PRO A 150 -16.92 21.73 21.24
N GLU A 151 -15.64 21.87 21.61
CA GLU A 151 -15.21 22.85 22.61
C GLU A 151 -15.07 24.22 21.93
N ILE A 152 -15.80 25.21 22.43
CA ILE A 152 -15.65 26.62 22.01
C ILE A 152 -14.62 27.24 22.95
N THR A 153 -13.41 27.47 22.46
CA THR A 153 -12.42 28.32 23.13
C THR A 153 -12.47 29.74 22.56
N ASP A 154 -12.63 30.70 23.46
CA ASP A 154 -12.65 32.16 23.23
C ASP A 154 -11.28 32.72 22.78
#